data_AF-A0A9D8SWH1-F1
#
_entry.id   AF-A0A9D8SWH1-F1
#
_cell.length_a   1.000
_cell.length_b   1.000
_cell.length_c   1.000
_cell.angle_alpha   90.00
_cell.angle_beta   90.00
_cell.angle_gamma   90.00
#
_symmetry.space_group_name_H-M   'P 1'
#
loop_
_entity.id
_entity.type
_entity.pdbx_description
1 polymer ?
#
loop_
_entity_poly.entity_id
_entity_poly.type
_entity_poly.pdbx_seq_one_letter_code
_entity_poly.pdbx_strand_id
1 'polypeptide(L)'
;RYRDVKTDSLPSPLAMACDVASYNYRYMYFPGDARRFPHMMFYQSEANTVGMGENWYDMDLDKVIGSAYWGGIDYLGESHGWPNKGWNMGVFDISLEPKPTANYIKSYFQEDQPMVHVSVYEGSSAIHWNDVNLGSVHLSESWNRQKGEKLVLYAFSNADEVELRLNGKAIARQSNQRQISKQRNRFIFENIVYAPGKLEAWAYNDGKVVAKHRLQTTGKAVALRICAEECEQWQANGMDIQHLRIEAVDAQGRRVREVSEKVQLSLKGDARILAVGNGNIANHELNIGNEISLHHGSCLVILRAGKTGGKISLEAQSNSMRKALWVDELTQ
;
A
#
# COMPACT_ATOMS: atom_id res chain seq x y z
N ARG A 1 -30.51 13.03 15.36
CA ARG A 1 -30.06 12.72 16.74
C ARG A 1 -28.96 11.68 16.61
N TYR A 2 -27.71 12.06 16.85
CA TYR A 2 -26.58 11.15 16.74
C TYR A 2 -26.57 10.20 17.93
N ARG A 3 -26.15 8.95 17.69
CA ARG A 3 -25.91 7.97 18.76
C ARG A 3 -24.81 8.48 19.69
N ASP A 4 -24.87 8.11 20.96
CA ASP A 4 -23.89 8.50 21.97
C ASP A 4 -23.54 7.27 22.83
N VAL A 5 -22.25 6.97 22.94
CA VAL A 5 -21.70 5.82 23.69
C VAL A 5 -21.98 5.96 25.18
N LYS A 6 -21.91 7.17 25.73
CA LYS A 6 -22.11 7.47 27.17
C LYS A 6 -23.55 7.25 27.60
N THR A 7 -24.50 7.60 26.72
CA THR A 7 -25.92 7.36 26.98
C THR A 7 -26.36 5.95 26.58
N ASP A 8 -25.45 5.19 25.96
CA ASP A 8 -25.69 3.87 25.40
C ASP A 8 -26.99 3.94 24.56
N SER A 9 -27.05 4.83 23.57
CA SER A 9 -28.27 5.03 22.76
C SER A 9 -28.66 3.76 21.98
N LEU A 10 -29.96 3.50 21.80
CA LEU A 10 -30.44 2.34 21.04
C LEU A 10 -29.94 2.34 19.57
N PRO A 11 -29.75 1.17 18.95
CA PRO A 11 -29.56 1.03 17.51
C PRO A 11 -30.66 1.71 16.70
N SER A 12 -30.38 2.02 15.44
CA SER A 12 -31.45 2.43 14.52
C SER A 12 -32.44 1.28 14.33
N PRO A 13 -33.75 1.54 14.14
CA PRO A 13 -34.72 0.48 13.87
C PRO A 13 -34.35 -0.38 12.66
N LEU A 14 -33.68 0.20 11.65
CA LEU A 14 -33.19 -0.55 10.50
C LEU A 14 -32.12 -1.58 10.88
N ALA A 15 -31.17 -1.22 11.75
CA ALA A 15 -30.16 -2.17 12.23
C ALA A 15 -30.78 -3.36 12.97
N MET A 16 -31.92 -3.15 13.65
CA MET A 16 -32.67 -4.20 14.34
C MET A 16 -33.49 -5.09 13.41
N ALA A 17 -33.80 -4.61 12.20
CA ALA A 17 -34.58 -5.33 11.21
C ALA A 17 -33.72 -6.17 10.25
N CYS A 18 -32.40 -5.92 10.21
CA CYS A 18 -31.46 -6.67 9.40
C CYS A 18 -30.94 -7.91 10.14
N ASP A 19 -30.65 -8.98 9.40
CA ASP A 19 -30.02 -10.19 9.97
C ASP A 19 -28.61 -9.92 10.51
N VAL A 20 -27.89 -8.98 9.87
CA VAL A 20 -26.57 -8.49 10.30
C VAL A 20 -26.61 -6.97 10.38
N ALA A 21 -26.27 -6.43 11.55
CA ALA A 21 -26.20 -5.01 11.79
C ALA A 21 -24.89 -4.43 11.25
N SER A 22 -25.00 -3.68 10.15
CA SER A 22 -23.86 -3.15 9.39
C SER A 22 -23.60 -1.70 9.72
N TYR A 23 -22.45 -1.39 10.36
CA TYR A 23 -22.15 -0.04 10.84
C TYR A 23 -20.92 0.56 10.13
N ASN A 24 -21.10 1.74 9.52
CA ASN A 24 -20.01 2.53 8.96
C ASN A 24 -19.31 3.34 10.06
N TYR A 25 -18.02 3.09 10.30
CA TYR A 25 -17.15 3.79 11.27
C TYR A 25 -17.60 3.75 12.72
N ARG A 26 -18.59 2.92 13.07
CA ARG A 26 -19.22 2.94 14.40
C ARG A 26 -19.04 1.64 15.22
N TYR A 27 -17.90 0.98 15.06
CA TYR A 27 -17.60 -0.27 15.79
C TYR A 27 -17.66 -0.11 17.32
N MET A 28 -17.42 1.10 17.84
CA MET A 28 -17.49 1.40 19.28
C MET A 28 -18.88 1.18 19.90
N TYR A 29 -19.94 1.05 19.11
CA TYR A 29 -21.29 0.72 19.61
C TYR A 29 -21.55 -0.79 19.74
N PHE A 30 -20.76 -1.65 19.08
CA PHE A 30 -21.00 -3.10 19.08
C PHE A 30 -21.08 -3.69 20.50
N PRO A 31 -20.18 -3.38 21.46
CA PRO A 31 -20.28 -3.96 22.80
C PRO A 31 -21.55 -3.57 23.56
N GLY A 32 -22.05 -2.36 23.34
CA GLY A 32 -23.30 -1.89 23.95
C GLY A 32 -24.53 -2.56 23.36
N ASP A 33 -24.55 -2.67 22.03
CA ASP A 33 -25.64 -3.29 21.29
C ASP A 33 -25.69 -4.80 21.53
N ALA A 34 -24.55 -5.49 21.51
CA ALA A 34 -24.44 -6.93 21.80
C ALA A 34 -24.94 -7.27 23.21
N ARG A 35 -24.66 -6.41 24.20
CA ARG A 35 -25.14 -6.60 25.58
C ARG A 35 -26.67 -6.52 25.68
N ARG A 36 -27.31 -5.61 24.94
CA ARG A 36 -28.78 -5.41 25.00
C ARG A 36 -29.56 -6.33 24.09
N PHE A 37 -28.96 -6.66 22.96
CA PHE A 37 -29.55 -7.47 21.91
C PHE A 37 -28.57 -8.62 21.58
N PRO A 38 -28.48 -9.65 22.44
CA PRO A 38 -27.46 -10.69 22.32
C PRO A 38 -27.56 -11.54 21.04
N HIS A 39 -28.69 -11.46 20.34
CA HIS A 39 -28.93 -12.14 19.07
C HIS A 39 -28.32 -11.40 17.87
N MET A 40 -27.93 -10.13 18.02
CA MET A 40 -27.39 -9.35 16.92
C MET A 40 -25.99 -9.84 16.54
N MET A 41 -25.77 -9.94 15.23
CA MET A 41 -24.46 -10.08 14.61
C MET A 41 -24.09 -8.75 13.95
N PHE A 42 -22.80 -8.40 13.96
CA PHE A 42 -22.31 -7.11 13.49
C PHE A 42 -21.32 -7.26 12.35
N TYR A 43 -21.33 -6.28 11.46
CA TYR A 43 -20.32 -6.11 10.42
C TYR A 43 -19.88 -4.65 10.38
N GLN A 44 -18.57 -4.41 10.40
CA GLN A 44 -18.06 -3.06 10.17
C GLN A 44 -17.93 -2.81 8.67
N SER A 45 -19.03 -2.38 8.04
CA SER A 45 -19.10 -2.17 6.58
C SER A 45 -18.18 -1.09 6.05
N GLU A 46 -17.84 -0.10 6.87
CA GLU A 46 -16.77 0.85 6.57
C GLU A 46 -15.89 1.07 7.79
N ALA A 47 -14.60 0.87 7.60
CA ALA A 47 -13.55 1.04 8.59
C ALA A 47 -12.56 2.08 8.06
N ASN A 48 -12.26 3.11 8.86
CA ASN A 48 -11.24 4.07 8.45
C ASN A 48 -9.83 3.45 8.58
N THR A 49 -8.92 3.88 7.73
CA THR A 49 -7.52 3.42 7.78
C THR A 49 -6.74 4.03 8.96
N VAL A 50 -7.24 5.12 9.57
CA VAL A 50 -6.67 5.71 10.80
C VAL A 50 -6.75 4.75 11.99
N GLY A 51 -7.91 4.11 12.16
CA GLY A 51 -8.23 3.20 13.26
C GLY A 51 -7.74 1.78 13.05
N MET A 52 -6.90 1.54 12.04
CA MET A 52 -6.28 0.24 11.81
C MET A 52 -5.56 -0.24 13.07
N GLY A 53 -5.79 -1.49 13.44
CA GLY A 53 -5.32 -2.09 14.68
C GLY A 53 -6.46 -2.19 15.68
N GLU A 54 -6.96 -1.08 16.20
CA GLU A 54 -8.05 -1.07 17.20
C GLU A 54 -9.30 -1.76 16.65
N ASN A 55 -9.72 -1.35 15.45
CA ASN A 55 -10.90 -1.91 14.81
C ASN A 55 -10.76 -3.39 14.37
N TRP A 56 -9.56 -3.97 14.51
CA TRP A 56 -9.29 -5.37 14.20
C TRP A 56 -9.07 -6.20 15.47
N TYR A 57 -8.11 -5.80 16.31
CA TYR A 57 -7.73 -6.53 17.51
C TYR A 57 -8.75 -6.44 18.65
N ASP A 58 -9.59 -5.40 18.66
CA ASP A 58 -10.64 -5.23 19.67
C ASP A 58 -11.99 -5.81 19.22
N MET A 59 -12.06 -6.50 18.07
CA MET A 59 -13.30 -7.13 17.61
C MET A 59 -13.71 -8.29 18.52
N ASP A 60 -14.96 -8.28 18.96
CA ASP A 60 -15.60 -9.44 19.59
C ASP A 60 -15.93 -10.49 18.52
N LEU A 61 -15.09 -11.51 18.40
CA LEU A 61 -15.19 -12.53 17.35
C LEU A 61 -16.43 -13.44 17.49
N ASP A 62 -17.13 -13.42 18.63
CA ASP A 62 -18.40 -14.14 18.79
C ASP A 62 -19.58 -13.37 18.17
N LYS A 63 -19.40 -12.08 17.87
CA LYS A 63 -20.47 -11.16 17.44
C LYS A 63 -20.15 -10.43 16.15
N VAL A 64 -18.89 -10.15 15.85
CA VAL A 64 -18.46 -9.34 14.72
C VAL A 64 -17.88 -10.24 13.64
N ILE A 65 -18.51 -10.25 12.46
CA ILE A 65 -18.15 -11.15 11.36
C ILE A 65 -17.01 -10.60 10.48
N GLY A 66 -16.65 -9.32 10.63
CA GLY A 66 -15.53 -8.72 9.92
C GLY A 66 -15.62 -7.20 9.73
N SER A 67 -14.71 -6.69 8.91
CA SER A 67 -14.57 -5.26 8.60
C SER A 67 -14.13 -5.01 7.15
N ALA A 68 -14.57 -3.92 6.54
CA ALA A 68 -14.05 -3.44 5.24
C ALA A 68 -13.42 -2.04 5.35
N TYR A 69 -12.11 -1.94 5.06
CA TYR A 69 -11.40 -0.66 5.09
C TYR A 69 -11.75 0.22 3.88
N TRP A 70 -12.04 1.49 4.15
CA TRP A 70 -12.35 2.51 3.15
C TRP A 70 -11.10 3.33 2.78
N GLY A 71 -10.59 3.28 1.55
CA GLY A 71 -10.77 2.24 0.53
C GLY A 71 -9.62 1.25 0.56
N GLY A 72 -9.75 0.09 -0.08
CA GLY A 72 -8.61 -0.81 -0.28
C GLY A 72 -7.59 -0.23 -1.25
N ILE A 73 -8.08 0.27 -2.39
CA ILE A 73 -7.31 0.85 -3.49
C ILE A 73 -7.76 2.30 -3.65
N ASP A 74 -6.83 3.20 -3.97
CA ASP A 74 -7.16 4.57 -4.36
C ASP A 74 -8.10 4.61 -5.58
N TYR A 75 -9.02 5.58 -5.61
CA TYR A 75 -10.03 5.69 -6.66
C TYR A 75 -10.32 7.13 -7.07
N LEU A 76 -10.86 7.31 -8.29
CA LEU A 76 -11.24 8.63 -8.81
C LEU A 76 -12.57 9.11 -8.22
N GLY A 77 -12.71 10.41 -8.01
CA GLY A 77 -13.86 11.00 -7.30
C GLY A 77 -13.64 11.09 -5.79
N GLU A 78 -14.57 11.72 -5.07
CA GLU A 78 -14.40 12.02 -3.63
C GLU A 78 -13.09 12.78 -3.33
N SER A 79 -12.68 13.63 -4.28
CA SER A 79 -11.49 14.43 -4.17
C SER A 79 -11.66 15.57 -3.16
N HIS A 80 -10.59 15.86 -2.43
CA HIS A 80 -10.47 17.05 -1.57
C HIS A 80 -9.95 18.29 -2.32
N GLY A 81 -10.03 18.31 -3.65
CA GLY A 81 -9.72 19.46 -4.49
C GLY A 81 -8.58 19.22 -5.48
N TRP A 82 -8.61 19.97 -6.58
CA TRP A 82 -7.55 19.96 -7.59
C TRP A 82 -6.19 20.33 -6.97
N PRO A 83 -5.08 19.64 -7.33
CA PRO A 83 -4.94 18.69 -8.44
C PRO A 83 -5.31 17.24 -8.13
N ASN A 84 -5.65 16.89 -6.89
CA ASN A 84 -6.06 15.51 -6.57
C ASN A 84 -7.35 15.18 -7.32
N LYS A 85 -7.37 14.04 -8.02
CA LYS A 85 -8.56 13.61 -8.79
C LYS A 85 -9.45 12.62 -8.04
N GLY A 86 -9.05 12.19 -6.84
CA GLY A 86 -9.91 11.39 -6.01
C GLY A 86 -9.34 10.99 -4.65
N TRP A 87 -9.86 9.90 -4.11
CA TRP A 87 -9.50 9.35 -2.81
C TRP A 87 -8.14 8.64 -2.85
N ASN A 88 -7.21 9.10 -2.01
CA ASN A 88 -5.83 8.63 -1.96
C ASN A 88 -5.40 8.05 -0.60
N MET A 89 -6.36 7.65 0.22
CA MET A 89 -6.11 7.09 1.55
C MET A 89 -6.16 5.55 1.57
N GLY A 90 -6.22 4.90 0.41
CA GLY A 90 -6.17 3.45 0.30
C GLY A 90 -4.80 2.89 0.61
N VAL A 91 -4.72 1.58 0.87
CA VAL A 91 -3.45 0.88 1.11
C VAL A 91 -2.75 0.47 -0.19
N PHE A 92 -3.44 0.50 -1.32
CA PHE A 92 -2.85 0.45 -2.66
C PHE A 92 -3.10 1.76 -3.39
N ASP A 93 -2.15 2.18 -4.22
CA ASP A 93 -2.40 3.29 -5.14
C ASP A 93 -3.27 2.86 -6.33
N ILE A 94 -3.71 3.83 -7.15
CA ILE A 94 -4.59 3.58 -8.30
C ILE A 94 -3.89 2.78 -9.42
N SER A 95 -2.57 2.61 -9.34
CA SER A 95 -1.78 1.73 -10.21
C SER A 95 -1.50 0.37 -9.57
N LEU A 96 -2.21 0.01 -8.49
CA LEU A 96 -2.08 -1.25 -7.76
C LEU A 96 -0.71 -1.46 -7.10
N GLU A 97 0.08 -0.42 -6.89
CA GLU A 97 1.27 -0.52 -6.05
C GLU A 97 0.83 -0.56 -4.57
N PRO A 98 1.29 -1.53 -3.76
CA PRO A 98 1.07 -1.48 -2.33
C PRO A 98 1.80 -0.27 -1.73
N LYS A 99 1.07 0.58 -1.02
CA LYS A 99 1.67 1.59 -0.14
C LYS A 99 2.26 0.89 1.09
N PRO A 100 3.21 1.51 1.80
CA PRO A 100 3.84 0.83 2.92
C PRO A 100 2.86 0.43 4.04
N THR A 101 1.75 1.14 4.17
CA THR A 101 0.63 0.83 5.09
C THR A 101 -0.06 -0.50 4.79
N ALA A 102 0.00 -1.03 3.57
CA ALA A 102 -0.50 -2.37 3.24
C ALA A 102 0.20 -3.46 4.08
N ASN A 103 1.47 -3.26 4.43
CA ASN A 103 2.22 -4.21 5.27
C ASN A 103 1.69 -4.25 6.71
N TYR A 104 1.00 -3.20 7.17
CA TYR A 104 0.33 -3.26 8.46
C TYR A 104 -0.85 -4.23 8.42
N ILE A 105 -1.72 -4.15 7.39
CA ILE A 105 -2.79 -5.14 7.17
C ILE A 105 -2.22 -6.54 7.07
N LYS A 106 -1.19 -6.70 6.25
CA LYS A 106 -0.52 -8.00 6.05
C LYS A 106 -0.08 -8.62 7.38
N SER A 107 0.43 -7.81 8.32
CA SER A 107 0.93 -8.30 9.60
C SER A 107 -0.13 -9.03 10.45
N TYR A 108 -1.42 -8.68 10.35
CA TYR A 108 -2.48 -9.35 11.12
C TYR A 108 -3.41 -10.24 10.27
N PHE A 109 -3.41 -10.10 8.95
CA PHE A 109 -4.08 -11.08 8.08
C PHE A 109 -3.22 -12.33 7.84
N GLN A 110 -1.89 -12.25 8.02
CA GLN A 110 -0.96 -13.35 7.85
C GLN A 110 -0.21 -13.63 9.16
N GLU A 111 -0.94 -13.89 10.25
CA GLU A 111 -0.35 -14.07 11.59
C GLU A 111 0.70 -15.18 11.64
N ASP A 112 0.50 -16.25 10.87
CA ASP A 112 1.40 -17.42 10.83
C ASP A 112 2.65 -17.22 9.93
N GLN A 113 2.77 -16.08 9.24
CA GLN A 113 3.91 -15.77 8.38
C GLN A 113 4.73 -14.62 9.00
N PRO A 114 5.84 -14.90 9.70
CA PRO A 114 6.68 -13.85 10.27
C PRO A 114 7.14 -12.86 9.21
N MET A 115 6.93 -11.58 9.47
CA MET A 115 7.24 -10.52 8.52
C MET A 115 7.79 -9.29 9.22
N VAL A 116 8.58 -8.49 8.51
CA VAL A 116 8.92 -7.12 8.89
C VAL A 116 8.97 -6.26 7.64
N HIS A 117 8.49 -5.03 7.72
CA HIS A 117 8.61 -4.04 6.66
C HIS A 117 8.86 -2.68 7.30
N VAL A 118 9.96 -2.02 6.90
CA VAL A 118 10.38 -0.73 7.45
C VAL A 118 10.25 0.37 6.41
N SER A 119 9.80 1.54 6.84
CA SER A 119 9.50 2.70 6.02
C SER A 119 9.86 3.99 6.75
N VAL A 120 10.09 5.04 5.99
CA VAL A 120 10.36 6.39 6.51
C VAL A 120 9.04 7.14 6.62
N TYR A 121 8.82 7.82 7.74
CA TYR A 121 7.68 8.71 7.93
C TYR A 121 7.89 10.02 7.18
N GLU A 122 6.93 10.38 6.31
CA GLU A 122 6.96 11.60 5.49
C GLU A 122 5.97 12.67 5.98
N GLY A 123 5.24 12.39 7.06
CA GLY A 123 4.20 13.26 7.59
C GLY A 123 2.86 12.57 7.72
N SER A 124 1.87 13.33 8.17
CA SER A 124 0.50 12.88 8.31
C SER A 124 -0.47 13.96 7.89
N SER A 125 -1.60 13.54 7.34
CA SER A 125 -2.76 14.40 7.12
C SER A 125 -3.83 14.09 8.16
N ALA A 126 -4.61 15.11 8.54
CA ALA A 126 -5.79 14.95 9.37
C ALA A 126 -6.97 15.57 8.63
N ILE A 127 -7.90 14.73 8.19
CA ILE A 127 -9.11 15.15 7.50
C ILE A 127 -10.30 14.73 8.36
N HIS A 128 -11.18 15.68 8.68
CA HIS A 128 -12.45 15.38 9.32
C HIS A 128 -13.55 15.44 8.25
N TRP A 129 -14.28 14.34 8.09
CA TRP A 129 -15.38 14.23 7.14
C TRP A 129 -16.51 13.45 7.80
N ASN A 130 -17.73 14.02 7.81
CA ASN A 130 -18.89 13.42 8.48
C ASN A 130 -18.63 12.99 9.94
N ASP A 131 -17.91 13.81 10.70
CA ASP A 131 -17.48 13.55 12.09
C ASP A 131 -16.56 12.31 12.26
N VAL A 132 -15.97 11.82 11.16
CA VAL A 132 -14.98 10.75 11.15
C VAL A 132 -13.62 11.34 10.82
N ASN A 133 -12.59 10.92 11.56
CA ASN A 133 -11.20 11.24 11.22
C ASN A 133 -10.72 10.26 10.15
N LEU A 134 -10.44 10.80 8.96
CA LEU A 134 -9.96 10.10 7.77
C LEU A 134 -8.53 10.53 7.40
N GLY A 135 -7.75 10.96 8.40
CA GLY A 135 -6.33 11.23 8.23
C GLY A 135 -5.53 10.04 7.68
N SER A 136 -4.30 10.27 7.26
CA SER A 136 -3.39 9.19 6.89
C SER A 136 -1.97 9.49 7.32
N VAL A 137 -1.22 8.40 7.54
CA VAL A 137 0.23 8.46 7.72
C VAL A 137 0.85 8.26 6.34
N HIS A 138 1.67 9.21 5.92
CA HIS A 138 2.41 9.12 4.68
C HIS A 138 3.76 8.47 4.97
N LEU A 139 4.00 7.33 4.31
CA LEU A 139 5.22 6.55 4.45
C LEU A 139 5.91 6.41 3.09
N SER A 140 7.23 6.43 3.08
CA SER A 140 8.02 6.13 1.89
C SER A 140 9.05 5.04 2.16
N GLU A 141 9.55 4.44 1.09
CA GLU A 141 10.63 3.45 1.13
C GLU A 141 11.92 3.99 0.50
N SER A 142 12.04 5.32 0.36
CA SER A 142 13.28 5.94 -0.09
C SER A 142 14.26 6.06 1.08
N TRP A 143 15.51 5.64 0.87
CA TRP A 143 16.63 5.83 1.81
C TRP A 143 17.68 6.78 1.24
N ASN A 144 17.21 7.86 0.62
CA ASN A 144 18.02 8.95 0.09
C ASN A 144 17.62 10.24 0.81
N ARG A 145 18.41 10.64 1.81
CA ARG A 145 18.14 11.80 2.68
C ARG A 145 19.38 12.68 2.82
N GLN A 146 19.23 13.82 3.49
CA GLN A 146 20.37 14.65 3.81
C GLN A 146 21.18 14.02 4.94
N LYS A 147 22.51 13.95 4.78
CA LYS A 147 23.39 13.36 5.81
C LYS A 147 23.18 14.06 7.16
N GLY A 148 22.92 13.27 8.21
CA GLY A 148 22.70 13.80 9.57
C GLY A 148 21.26 14.20 9.88
N GLU A 149 20.35 14.12 8.91
CA GLU A 149 18.91 14.30 9.13
C GLU A 149 18.38 13.29 10.15
N LYS A 150 17.52 13.73 11.07
CA LYS A 150 16.86 12.88 12.05
C LYS A 150 15.50 12.46 11.51
N LEU A 151 15.31 11.14 11.37
CA LEU A 151 14.13 10.55 10.78
C LEU A 151 13.28 9.84 11.85
N VAL A 152 11.99 9.71 11.54
CA VAL A 152 11.09 8.77 12.22
C VAL A 152 10.87 7.59 11.28
N LEU A 153 11.04 6.38 11.79
CA LEU A 153 10.84 5.14 11.04
C LEU A 153 9.66 4.37 11.59
N TYR A 154 8.82 3.88 10.68
CA TYR A 154 7.79 2.91 10.99
C TYR A 154 8.29 1.54 10.58
N ALA A 155 8.11 0.54 11.44
CA ALA A 155 8.16 -0.84 11.03
C ALA A 155 6.85 -1.54 11.36
N PHE A 156 6.30 -2.26 10.38
CA PHE A 156 5.18 -3.16 10.57
C PHE A 156 5.71 -4.58 10.65
N SER A 157 5.30 -5.33 11.66
CA SER A 157 5.81 -6.69 11.93
C SER A 157 4.89 -7.42 12.89
N ASN A 158 4.64 -8.71 12.65
CA ASN A 158 3.93 -9.60 13.57
C ASN A 158 4.86 -10.36 14.53
N ALA A 159 6.17 -10.15 14.42
CA ALA A 159 7.17 -10.74 15.29
C ALA A 159 7.18 -10.11 16.69
N ASP A 160 7.86 -10.75 17.63
CA ASP A 160 7.93 -10.32 19.03
C ASP A 160 8.79 -9.07 19.21
N GLU A 161 9.86 -8.94 18.42
CA GLU A 161 10.75 -7.78 18.48
C GLU A 161 11.22 -7.36 17.09
N VAL A 162 11.55 -6.08 16.94
CA VAL A 162 12.22 -5.54 15.75
C VAL A 162 13.48 -4.79 16.18
N GLU A 163 14.60 -5.14 15.57
CA GLU A 163 15.88 -4.43 15.68
C GLU A 163 16.17 -3.68 14.38
N LEU A 164 16.50 -2.40 14.50
CA LEU A 164 17.04 -1.62 13.40
C LEU A 164 18.57 -1.67 13.40
N ARG A 165 19.13 -1.88 12.22
CA ARG A 165 20.57 -1.90 11.97
C ARG A 165 20.92 -0.95 10.85
N LEU A 166 21.86 -0.04 11.08
CA LEU A 166 22.37 0.88 10.06
C LEU A 166 23.81 0.53 9.74
N ASN A 167 24.08 0.19 8.48
CA ASN A 167 25.40 -0.22 7.99
C ASN A 167 26.02 -1.34 8.85
N GLY A 168 25.18 -2.31 9.24
CA GLY A 168 25.58 -3.47 10.04
C GLY A 168 25.58 -3.27 11.56
N LYS A 169 25.50 -2.02 12.05
CA LYS A 169 25.45 -1.72 13.49
C LYS A 169 24.00 -1.64 13.98
N ALA A 170 23.66 -2.35 15.07
CA ALA A 170 22.38 -2.19 15.74
C ALA A 170 22.26 -0.78 16.34
N ILE A 171 21.14 -0.10 16.09
CA ILE A 171 20.89 1.28 16.51
C ILE A 171 19.66 1.42 17.41
N ALA A 172 18.68 0.52 17.30
CA ALA A 172 17.49 0.51 18.14
C ALA A 172 16.86 -0.90 18.13
N ARG A 173 16.15 -1.25 19.20
CA ARG A 173 15.34 -2.47 19.30
C ARG A 173 14.09 -2.17 20.12
N GLN A 174 12.94 -2.68 19.69
CA GLN A 174 11.66 -2.52 20.37
C GLN A 174 10.91 -3.84 20.39
N SER A 175 10.16 -4.08 21.47
CA SER A 175 9.25 -5.21 21.62
C SER A 175 7.84 -4.86 21.14
N ASN A 176 7.15 -5.85 20.58
CA ASN A 176 5.79 -5.71 20.08
C ASN A 176 4.81 -5.46 21.23
N GLN A 177 4.07 -4.36 21.16
CA GLN A 177 3.10 -3.98 22.19
C GLN A 177 1.76 -4.72 21.97
N ARG A 178 1.77 -6.05 22.10
CA ARG A 178 0.61 -6.92 21.77
C ARG A 178 -0.64 -6.64 22.61
N GLN A 179 -0.47 -6.03 23.79
CA GLN A 179 -1.55 -5.69 24.71
C GLN A 179 -2.20 -4.32 24.42
N ILE A 180 -1.68 -3.56 23.46
CA ILE A 180 -2.17 -2.22 23.12
C ILE A 180 -2.54 -2.23 21.64
N SER A 181 -3.83 -2.38 21.33
CA SER A 181 -4.33 -2.61 19.95
C SER A 181 -3.87 -1.58 18.92
N LYS A 182 -3.77 -0.29 19.30
CA LYS A 182 -3.23 0.78 18.44
C LYS A 182 -1.71 0.72 18.17
N GLN A 183 -0.97 -0.06 18.95
CA GLN A 183 0.49 -0.23 18.86
C GLN A 183 0.90 -1.66 18.45
N ARG A 184 0.02 -2.65 18.61
CA ARG A 184 0.30 -4.04 18.22
C ARG A 184 0.69 -4.09 16.74
N ASN A 185 1.80 -4.77 16.47
CA ASN A 185 2.44 -4.90 15.15
C ASN A 185 2.94 -3.59 14.52
N ARG A 186 2.98 -2.48 15.27
CA ARG A 186 3.44 -1.16 14.83
C ARG A 186 4.57 -0.67 15.71
N PHE A 187 5.76 -0.56 15.13
CA PHE A 187 6.97 -0.10 15.80
C PHE A 187 7.33 1.28 15.26
N ILE A 188 7.58 2.23 16.15
CA ILE A 188 7.92 3.62 15.79
C ILE A 188 9.26 3.95 16.42
N PHE A 189 10.25 4.21 15.58
CA PHE A 189 11.60 4.55 15.99
C PHE A 189 11.87 6.02 15.68
N GLU A 190 12.09 6.81 16.72
CA GLU A 190 12.33 8.25 16.60
C GLU A 190 13.83 8.58 16.63
N ASN A 191 14.18 9.77 16.13
CA ASN A 191 15.54 10.30 16.17
C ASN A 191 16.60 9.42 15.48
N ILE A 192 16.21 8.68 14.44
CA ILE A 192 17.14 7.85 13.68
C ILE A 192 17.95 8.74 12.75
N VAL A 193 19.25 8.88 13.06
CA VAL A 193 20.15 9.71 12.26
C VAL A 193 20.48 9.01 10.95
N TYR A 194 20.13 9.63 9.84
CA TYR A 194 20.41 9.11 8.51
C TYR A 194 21.91 9.07 8.22
N ALA A 195 22.34 7.92 7.69
CA ALA A 195 23.61 7.77 6.99
C ALA A 195 23.39 6.99 5.69
N PRO A 196 24.11 7.35 4.61
CA PRO A 196 24.02 6.61 3.36
C PRO A 196 24.47 5.15 3.56
N GLY A 197 23.85 4.25 2.81
CA GLY A 197 24.16 2.82 2.83
C GLY A 197 22.91 1.97 2.99
N LYS A 198 22.87 1.12 4.00
CA LYS A 198 21.82 0.11 4.20
C LYS A 198 21.22 0.22 5.60
N LEU A 199 19.93 0.52 5.66
CA LEU A 199 19.10 0.36 6.85
C LEU A 199 18.41 -1.01 6.75
N GLU A 200 18.51 -1.81 7.80
CA GLU A 200 17.85 -3.12 7.90
C GLU A 200 16.95 -3.14 9.13
N ALA A 201 15.76 -3.72 8.98
CA ALA A 201 14.91 -4.13 10.09
C ALA A 201 14.94 -5.65 10.19
N TRP A 202 15.33 -6.16 11.35
CA TRP A 202 15.39 -7.59 11.65
C TRP A 202 14.30 -7.90 12.67
N ALA A 203 13.37 -8.77 12.30
CA ALA A 203 12.32 -9.25 13.18
C ALA A 203 12.76 -10.53 13.90
N TYR A 204 12.43 -10.63 15.18
CA TYR A 204 12.81 -11.75 16.04
C TYR A 204 11.59 -12.37 16.71
N ASN A 205 11.57 -13.71 16.78
CA ASN A 205 10.74 -14.48 17.70
C ASN A 205 11.66 -15.40 18.49
N ASP A 206 11.45 -15.53 19.80
CA ASP A 206 12.28 -16.35 20.69
C ASP A 206 13.79 -16.10 20.52
N GLY A 207 14.17 -14.84 20.30
CA GLY A 207 15.55 -14.42 20.08
C GLY A 207 16.17 -14.82 18.74
N LYS A 208 15.43 -15.50 17.84
CA LYS A 208 15.89 -15.89 16.51
C LYS A 208 15.35 -14.93 15.45
N VAL A 209 16.17 -14.62 14.44
CA VAL A 209 15.72 -13.80 13.32
C VAL A 209 14.76 -14.61 12.45
N VAL A 210 13.54 -14.10 12.30
CA VAL A 210 12.46 -14.75 11.52
C VAL A 210 12.14 -14.02 10.22
N ALA A 211 12.41 -12.72 10.14
CA ALA A 211 12.24 -11.94 8.92
C ALA A 211 13.23 -10.77 8.86
N LYS A 212 13.52 -10.31 7.65
CA LYS A 212 14.36 -9.13 7.40
C LYS A 212 13.78 -8.28 6.29
N HIS A 213 13.87 -6.96 6.45
CA HIS A 213 13.60 -5.99 5.40
C HIS A 213 14.73 -4.97 5.34
N ARG A 214 14.94 -4.34 4.19
CA ARG A 214 16.00 -3.33 4.04
C ARG A 214 15.55 -2.17 3.16
N LEU A 215 16.00 -0.99 3.53
CA LEU A 215 16.04 0.18 2.65
C LEU A 215 17.51 0.51 2.34
N GLN A 216 17.78 0.95 1.12
CA GLN A 216 19.15 1.21 0.67
C GLN A 216 19.24 2.53 -0.08
N THR A 217 20.30 3.29 0.19
CA THR A 217 20.61 4.49 -0.58
C THR A 217 20.92 4.10 -2.01
N THR A 218 20.17 4.65 -2.96
CA THR A 218 20.36 4.40 -4.39
C THR A 218 21.26 5.45 -5.03
N GLY A 219 21.93 5.04 -6.10
CA GLY A 219 22.66 5.95 -6.97
C GLY A 219 21.74 6.72 -7.92
N LYS A 220 22.35 7.41 -8.89
CA LYS A 220 21.63 7.99 -10.02
C LYS A 220 20.96 6.87 -10.82
N ALA A 221 19.75 7.10 -11.32
CA ALA A 221 19.12 6.20 -12.27
C ALA A 221 19.89 6.17 -13.59
N VAL A 222 20.11 4.97 -14.12
CA VAL A 222 20.90 4.74 -15.35
C VAL A 222 20.16 3.91 -16.39
N ALA A 223 19.10 3.21 -16.01
CA ALA A 223 18.31 2.36 -16.90
C ALA A 223 16.85 2.29 -16.45
N LEU A 224 15.98 1.93 -17.39
CA LEU A 224 14.65 1.44 -17.11
C LEU A 224 14.71 -0.09 -16.95
N ARG A 225 13.77 -0.64 -16.17
CA ARG A 225 13.47 -2.07 -16.06
C ARG A 225 11.98 -2.27 -16.27
N ILE A 226 11.58 -3.31 -17.01
CA ILE A 226 10.19 -3.73 -17.15
C ILE A 226 10.00 -5.01 -16.35
N CYS A 227 9.04 -4.99 -15.42
CA CYS A 227 8.63 -6.10 -14.58
C CYS A 227 7.21 -6.51 -14.98
N ALA A 228 7.06 -7.68 -15.58
CA ALA A 228 5.74 -8.22 -15.90
C ALA A 228 5.11 -8.86 -14.66
N GLU A 229 3.79 -8.70 -14.53
CA GLU A 229 2.99 -9.56 -13.66
C GLU A 229 3.09 -11.01 -14.14
N GLU A 230 3.25 -11.95 -13.22
CA GLU A 230 3.25 -13.36 -13.55
C GLU A 230 1.87 -13.77 -14.06
N CYS A 231 1.82 -14.20 -15.32
CA CYS A 231 0.63 -14.74 -15.95
C CYS A 231 0.96 -16.14 -16.46
N GLU A 232 0.17 -17.15 -16.07
CA GLU A 232 0.41 -18.53 -16.54
C GLU A 232 0.20 -18.64 -18.06
N GLN A 233 -0.78 -17.91 -18.61
CA GLN A 233 -1.08 -17.89 -20.05
C GLN A 233 -1.69 -16.55 -20.47
N TRP A 234 -0.98 -15.80 -21.33
CA TRP A 234 -1.55 -14.62 -21.99
C TRP A 234 -2.10 -15.04 -23.37
N GLN A 235 -3.42 -15.07 -23.53
CA GLN A 235 -4.08 -15.66 -24.70
C GLN A 235 -4.54 -14.62 -25.72
N ALA A 236 -4.52 -15.01 -26.99
CA ALA A 236 -4.96 -14.23 -28.14
C ALA A 236 -6.49 -14.21 -28.28
N ASN A 237 -7.20 -13.91 -27.19
CA ASN A 237 -8.66 -13.92 -27.14
C ASN A 237 -9.29 -12.51 -27.28
N GLY A 238 -8.47 -11.47 -27.43
CA GLY A 238 -8.90 -10.06 -27.54
C GLY A 238 -9.32 -9.41 -26.22
N MET A 239 -9.22 -10.12 -25.10
CA MET A 239 -9.74 -9.71 -23.79
C MET A 239 -8.70 -9.76 -22.69
N ASP A 240 -7.76 -10.71 -22.75
CA ASP A 240 -6.71 -10.87 -21.75
C ASP A 240 -5.85 -9.61 -21.63
N ILE A 241 -5.41 -9.36 -20.40
CA ILE A 241 -4.61 -8.20 -20.04
C ILE A 241 -3.28 -8.63 -19.45
N GLN A 242 -2.25 -7.82 -19.68
CA GLN A 242 -0.93 -7.99 -19.09
C GLN A 242 -0.51 -6.68 -18.44
N HIS A 243 -0.23 -6.72 -17.14
CA HIS A 243 0.34 -5.59 -16.40
C HIS A 243 1.87 -5.62 -16.50
N LEU A 244 2.44 -4.47 -16.85
CA LEU A 244 3.88 -4.27 -16.95
C LEU A 244 4.26 -3.04 -16.13
N ARG A 245 5.04 -3.23 -15.07
CA ARG A 245 5.58 -2.13 -14.26
C ARG A 245 6.94 -1.72 -14.77
N ILE A 246 7.11 -0.43 -15.04
CA ILE A 246 8.37 0.14 -15.52
C ILE A 246 9.00 0.91 -14.38
N GLU A 247 10.25 0.59 -14.06
CA GLU A 247 10.99 1.20 -12.94
C GLU A 247 12.29 1.85 -13.42
N ALA A 248 12.60 3.04 -12.91
CA ALA A 248 13.93 3.64 -13.02
C ALA A 248 14.87 2.97 -12.02
N VAL A 249 16.00 2.44 -12.48
CA VAL A 249 16.96 1.71 -11.64
C VAL A 249 18.37 2.31 -11.71
N ASP A 250 19.09 2.21 -10.60
CA ASP A 250 20.51 2.57 -10.53
C ASP A 250 21.41 1.47 -11.13
N ALA A 251 22.73 1.72 -11.11
CA ALA A 251 23.72 0.79 -11.65
C ALA A 251 23.75 -0.58 -10.95
N GLN A 252 23.13 -0.71 -9.77
CA GLN A 252 22.98 -1.96 -9.03
C GLN A 252 21.59 -2.58 -9.20
N GLY A 253 20.74 -2.04 -10.07
CA GLY A 253 19.39 -2.56 -10.34
C GLY A 253 18.36 -2.24 -9.26
N ARG A 254 18.64 -1.26 -8.39
CA ARG A 254 17.72 -0.81 -7.32
C ARG A 254 16.85 0.33 -7.83
N ARG A 255 15.56 0.31 -7.53
CA ARG A 255 14.61 1.36 -7.93
C ARG A 255 15.00 2.70 -7.31
N VAL A 256 15.14 3.73 -8.14
CA VAL A 256 15.44 5.11 -7.74
C VAL A 256 14.13 5.88 -7.65
N ARG A 257 13.64 6.12 -6.43
CA ARG A 257 12.30 6.66 -6.20
C ARG A 257 12.17 8.15 -6.49
N GLU A 258 13.27 8.87 -6.60
CA GLU A 258 13.27 10.31 -6.83
C GLU A 258 13.08 10.69 -8.31
N VAL A 259 12.99 9.71 -9.21
CA VAL A 259 12.86 9.94 -10.66
C VAL A 259 11.40 10.13 -11.05
N SER A 260 11.13 11.20 -11.80
CA SER A 260 9.82 11.52 -12.38
C SER A 260 9.87 11.80 -13.88
N GLU A 261 10.84 11.23 -14.59
CA GLU A 261 11.06 11.47 -16.02
C GLU A 261 9.97 10.81 -16.88
N LYS A 262 9.67 11.42 -18.03
CA LYS A 262 8.73 10.87 -19.02
C LYS A 262 9.28 9.61 -19.69
N VAL A 263 8.44 8.59 -19.78
CA VAL A 263 8.72 7.34 -20.50
C VAL A 263 7.86 7.27 -21.75
N GLN A 264 8.50 6.99 -22.88
CA GLN A 264 7.87 6.74 -24.17
C GLN A 264 7.84 5.23 -24.45
N LEU A 265 6.70 4.73 -24.92
CA LEU A 265 6.45 3.32 -25.18
C LEU A 265 6.31 3.03 -26.67
N SER A 266 6.88 1.91 -27.11
CA SER A 266 6.73 1.37 -28.46
C SER A 266 6.37 -0.11 -28.39
N LEU A 267 5.18 -0.48 -28.88
CA LEU A 267 4.67 -1.84 -28.88
C LEU A 267 4.72 -2.44 -30.28
N LYS A 268 5.10 -3.71 -30.40
CA LYS A 268 5.01 -4.53 -31.62
C LYS A 268 4.33 -5.87 -31.32
N GLY A 269 3.66 -6.41 -32.33
CA GLY A 269 2.85 -7.63 -32.22
C GLY A 269 1.35 -7.33 -32.11
N ASP A 270 0.51 -8.36 -32.12
CA ASP A 270 -0.95 -8.22 -32.03
C ASP A 270 -1.40 -8.01 -30.57
N ALA A 271 -1.12 -6.82 -30.06
CA ALA A 271 -1.57 -6.33 -28.75
C ALA A 271 -1.72 -4.81 -28.81
N ARG A 272 -2.39 -4.21 -27.82
CA ARG A 272 -2.49 -2.74 -27.70
C ARG A 272 -2.23 -2.26 -26.29
N ILE A 273 -1.67 -1.06 -26.16
CA ILE A 273 -1.61 -0.35 -24.88
C ILE A 273 -3.03 0.10 -24.55
N LEU A 274 -3.64 -0.53 -23.55
CA LEU A 274 -4.98 -0.20 -23.07
C LEU A 274 -4.97 1.04 -22.19
N ALA A 275 -3.98 1.12 -21.29
CA ALA A 275 -3.83 2.23 -20.38
C ALA A 275 -2.38 2.38 -19.89
N VAL A 276 -2.06 3.60 -19.45
CA VAL A 276 -0.85 3.95 -18.71
C VAL A 276 -1.22 4.67 -17.42
N GLY A 277 -0.38 4.56 -16.39
CA GLY A 277 -0.59 5.26 -15.11
C GLY A 277 0.68 5.22 -14.26
N ASN A 278 0.74 6.00 -13.19
CA ASN A 278 1.93 6.05 -12.32
C ASN A 278 1.59 6.09 -10.82
N GLY A 279 0.33 5.87 -10.46
CA GLY A 279 -0.13 5.88 -9.08
C GLY A 279 -0.32 7.28 -8.48
N ASN A 280 0.17 8.34 -9.13
CA ASN A 280 -0.07 9.71 -8.68
C ASN A 280 -1.49 10.16 -9.03
N ILE A 281 -2.36 10.21 -8.02
CA ILE A 281 -3.75 10.64 -8.21
C ILE A 281 -3.88 12.11 -8.67
N ALA A 282 -2.84 12.92 -8.43
CA ALA A 282 -2.79 14.31 -8.87
C ALA A 282 -2.18 14.48 -10.27
N ASN A 283 -1.85 13.38 -10.96
CA ASN A 283 -1.27 13.46 -12.31
C ASN A 283 -2.26 14.07 -13.31
N HIS A 284 -1.76 14.96 -14.17
CA HIS A 284 -2.53 15.61 -15.23
C HIS A 284 -2.35 14.93 -16.60
N GLU A 285 -1.38 14.04 -16.75
CA GLU A 285 -1.20 13.28 -17.99
C GLU A 285 -2.37 12.32 -18.23
N LEU A 286 -2.63 12.03 -19.51
CA LEU A 286 -3.68 11.10 -19.92
C LEU A 286 -3.31 9.66 -19.56
N ASN A 287 -4.30 8.88 -19.13
CA ASN A 287 -4.14 7.44 -18.90
C ASN A 287 -4.25 6.61 -20.18
N ILE A 288 -4.29 7.27 -21.34
CA ILE A 288 -4.36 6.67 -22.68
C ILE A 288 -3.20 7.17 -23.52
N GLY A 289 -2.78 6.35 -24.49
CA GLY A 289 -1.64 6.63 -25.35
C GLY A 289 -0.44 5.78 -24.98
N ASN A 290 0.75 6.26 -25.30
CA ASN A 290 1.99 5.49 -25.22
C ASN A 290 3.09 6.23 -24.46
N GLU A 291 2.74 7.17 -23.59
CA GLU A 291 3.70 7.93 -22.79
C GLU A 291 3.13 8.26 -21.41
N ILE A 292 3.98 8.25 -20.39
CA ILE A 292 3.62 8.64 -19.02
C ILE A 292 4.89 9.00 -18.24
N SER A 293 4.80 9.97 -17.33
CA SER A 293 5.90 10.26 -16.41
C SER A 293 5.97 9.23 -15.30
N LEU A 294 7.19 8.87 -14.90
CA LEU A 294 7.42 8.10 -13.69
C LEU A 294 6.91 8.89 -12.48
N HIS A 295 6.42 8.16 -11.48
CA HIS A 295 6.15 8.69 -10.17
C HIS A 295 6.71 7.73 -9.13
N HIS A 296 7.43 8.28 -8.15
CA HIS A 296 8.28 7.48 -7.27
C HIS A 296 9.20 6.49 -8.03
N GLY A 297 9.72 6.89 -9.19
CA GLY A 297 10.55 6.04 -10.05
C GLY A 297 9.82 4.90 -10.75
N SER A 298 8.48 4.89 -10.82
CA SER A 298 7.71 3.82 -11.46
C SER A 298 6.53 4.34 -12.28
N CYS A 299 6.11 3.55 -13.27
CA CYS A 299 4.80 3.64 -13.91
C CYS A 299 4.28 2.24 -14.26
N LEU A 300 2.98 2.15 -14.56
CA LEU A 300 2.26 0.96 -14.97
C LEU A 300 1.80 1.12 -16.42
N VAL A 301 1.97 0.06 -17.19
CA VAL A 301 1.43 -0.11 -18.54
C VAL A 301 0.52 -1.33 -18.53
N ILE A 302 -0.68 -1.19 -19.08
CA ILE A 302 -1.63 -2.29 -19.23
C ILE A 302 -1.75 -2.59 -20.72
N LEU A 303 -1.36 -3.80 -21.11
CA LEU A 303 -1.57 -4.31 -22.46
C LEU A 303 -2.88 -5.08 -22.51
N ARG A 304 -3.56 -5.03 -23.65
CA ARG A 304 -4.65 -5.95 -24.00
C ARG A 304 -4.21 -6.81 -25.19
N ALA A 305 -4.45 -8.11 -25.07
CA ALA A 305 -4.22 -9.09 -26.12
C ALA A 305 -4.99 -8.75 -27.40
N GLY A 306 -4.40 -9.06 -28.55
CA GLY A 306 -5.09 -9.14 -29.82
C GLY A 306 -5.79 -10.49 -30.02
N LYS A 307 -6.00 -10.88 -31.27
CA LYS A 307 -6.69 -12.11 -31.66
C LYS A 307 -5.80 -13.13 -32.38
N THR A 308 -4.52 -12.80 -32.54
CA THR A 308 -3.54 -13.61 -33.24
C THR A 308 -2.37 -13.89 -32.30
N GLY A 309 -2.10 -15.17 -32.03
CA GLY A 309 -0.93 -15.56 -31.28
C GLY A 309 0.38 -15.13 -31.94
N GLY A 310 1.44 -15.03 -31.14
CA GLY A 310 2.78 -14.70 -31.61
C GLY A 310 3.51 -13.71 -30.70
N LYS A 311 4.71 -13.34 -31.13
CA LYS A 311 5.64 -12.52 -30.35
C LYS A 311 5.12 -11.10 -30.15
N ILE A 312 5.04 -10.68 -28.89
CA ILE A 312 4.80 -9.30 -28.47
C ILE A 312 6.11 -8.71 -27.93
N SER A 313 6.38 -7.44 -28.23
CA SER A 313 7.50 -6.72 -27.63
C SER A 313 7.14 -5.29 -27.28
N LEU A 314 7.40 -4.89 -26.04
CA LEU A 314 7.26 -3.52 -25.55
C LEU A 314 8.64 -2.94 -25.25
N GLU A 315 8.98 -1.83 -25.92
CA GLU A 315 10.15 -1.02 -25.61
C GLU A 315 9.72 0.22 -24.80
N ALA A 316 10.45 0.50 -23.72
CA ALA A 316 10.29 1.68 -22.89
C ALA A 316 11.56 2.54 -22.95
N GLN A 317 11.42 3.80 -23.32
CA GLN A 317 12.53 4.74 -23.52
C GLN A 317 12.34 6.00 -22.66
N SER A 318 13.44 6.55 -22.18
CA SER A 318 13.49 7.89 -21.60
C SER A 318 14.67 8.68 -22.21
N ASN A 319 14.81 9.94 -21.85
CA ASN A 319 15.89 10.82 -22.31
C ASN A 319 17.24 10.50 -21.64
N SER A 320 17.23 10.22 -20.34
CA SER A 320 18.46 10.12 -19.53
C SER A 320 18.86 8.70 -19.14
N MET A 321 17.98 7.71 -19.35
CA MET A 321 18.18 6.32 -18.93
C MET A 321 18.24 5.39 -20.14
N ARG A 322 19.04 4.32 -20.02
CA ARG A 322 19.03 3.24 -21.01
C ARG A 322 17.64 2.61 -21.08
N LYS A 323 17.14 2.46 -22.30
CA LYS A 323 15.84 1.84 -22.61
C LYS A 323 15.75 0.38 -22.13
N ALA A 324 14.52 -0.07 -21.91
CA ALA A 324 14.19 -1.45 -21.58
C ALA A 324 13.36 -2.09 -22.69
N LEU A 325 13.54 -3.39 -22.91
CA LEU A 325 12.75 -4.19 -23.84
C LEU A 325 12.18 -5.38 -23.08
N TRP A 326 10.86 -5.53 -23.14
CA TRP A 326 10.15 -6.71 -22.69
C TRP A 326 9.63 -7.46 -23.91
N VAL A 327 9.68 -8.78 -23.87
CA VAL A 327 9.28 -9.69 -24.93
C VAL A 327 8.52 -10.84 -24.31
N ASP A 328 7.39 -11.20 -24.90
CA ASP A 328 6.59 -12.34 -24.51
C ASP A 328 5.87 -12.93 -25.72
N GLU A 329 5.16 -14.04 -25.53
CA GLU A 329 4.41 -14.73 -26.56
C GLU A 329 2.93 -14.80 -26.22
N LEU A 330 2.10 -14.28 -27.11
CA LEU A 330 0.66 -14.42 -27.04
C LEU A 330 0.29 -15.82 -27.53
N THR A 331 -0.28 -16.63 -26.64
CA THR A 331 -0.69 -18.01 -26.93
C THR A 331 -2.05 -18.02 -27.64
N GLN A 332 -2.34 -19.07 -28.41
CA GLN A 332 -3.62 -19.21 -29.12
C GLN A 332 -4.74 -19.66 -28.18
#